data_AF-A0A8S2X3E5-F1
#
_entry.id   AF-A0A8S2X3E5-F1
#
_cell.length_a   1.000
_cell.length_b   1.000
_cell.length_c   1.000
_cell.angle_alpha   90.00
_cell.angle_beta   90.00
_cell.angle_gamma   90.00
#
_symmetry.space_group_name_H-M   'P 1'
#
loop_
_entity.id
_entity.type
_entity.pdbx_description
1 polymer ?
#
loop_
_entity_poly.entity_id
_entity_poly.type
_entity_poly.pdbx_seq_one_letter_code
_entity_poly.pdbx_strand_id
1 'polypeptide(L)'
;MTTEWSYKKIFSAKLAGGKRDHAACIVLDVSTSMFGLLGKSLQETTITLIGALQKLGLENYGIIVFGSKIRLVKTNEQTWGS
;
A
#
# COMPACT_ATOMS: atom_id res chain seq x y z
N MET A 1 5.59 37.46 8.35
CA MET A 1 5.31 36.67 7.14
C MET A 1 5.46 35.19 7.49
N THR A 2 4.38 34.54 7.93
CA THR A 2 4.41 33.13 8.40
C THR A 2 3.14 32.37 8.00
N THR A 3 2.27 33.01 7.23
CA THR A 3 0.94 32.55 6.85
C THR A 3 0.96 31.66 5.60
N GLU A 4 1.82 31.94 4.63
CA GLU A 4 1.94 31.21 3.35
C GLU A 4 2.26 29.71 3.52
N TRP A 5 3.27 29.38 4.34
CA TRP A 5 3.69 27.99 4.55
C TRP A 5 2.60 27.20 5.29
N SER A 6 2.11 27.76 6.40
CA SER A 6 1.07 27.15 7.22
C SER A 6 -0.19 26.83 6.40
N TYR A 7 -0.58 27.74 5.50
CA TYR A 7 -1.69 27.53 4.59
C TYR A 7 -1.44 26.37 3.62
N LYS A 8 -0.25 26.29 2.99
CA LYS A 8 0.12 25.15 2.13
C LYS A 8 0.05 23.81 2.86
N LYS A 9 0.51 23.74 4.12
CA LYS A 9 0.45 22.49 4.90
C LYS A 9 -0.98 22.02 5.12
N ILE A 10 -1.84 22.93 5.54
CA ILE A 10 -3.25 22.66 5.84
C ILE A 10 -4.00 22.31 4.55
N PHE A 11 -3.71 23.02 3.46
CA PHE A 11 -4.35 22.80 2.18
C PHE A 11 -3.92 21.47 1.54
N SER A 12 -2.64 21.12 1.58
CA SER A 12 -2.14 19.82 1.14
C SER A 12 -2.73 18.67 1.97
N ALA A 13 -2.86 18.83 3.28
CA ALA A 13 -3.50 17.84 4.14
C ALA A 13 -5.00 17.65 3.81
N LYS A 14 -5.71 18.73 3.41
CA LYS A 14 -7.11 18.65 2.97
C LYS A 14 -7.27 18.04 1.58
N LEU A 15 -6.33 18.30 0.66
CA LEU A 15 -6.30 17.71 -0.69
C LEU A 15 -5.94 16.22 -0.68
N ALA A 16 -5.23 15.73 0.33
CA ALA A 16 -4.88 14.32 0.51
C ALA A 16 -6.09 13.40 0.81
N GLY A 17 -7.33 13.85 0.57
CA GLY A 17 -8.51 12.98 0.65
C GLY A 17 -9.04 12.75 2.07
N GLY A 18 -8.81 13.69 3.00
CA GLY A 18 -9.05 13.55 4.45
C GLY A 18 -10.51 13.34 4.92
N LYS A 19 -11.42 12.86 4.07
CA LYS A 19 -12.81 12.54 4.45
C LYS A 19 -13.24 11.11 4.13
N ARG A 20 -12.48 10.35 3.35
CA ARG A 20 -12.82 8.95 3.02
C ARG A 20 -11.71 8.02 3.44
N ASP A 21 -12.02 7.16 4.38
CA ASP A 21 -11.18 6.02 4.72
C ASP A 21 -11.43 4.93 3.69
N HIS A 22 -10.47 4.72 2.79
CA HIS A 22 -10.57 3.74 1.72
C HIS A 22 -9.71 2.52 2.08
N ALA A 23 -10.37 1.42 2.44
CA ALA A 23 -9.70 0.14 2.56
C ALA A 23 -9.28 -0.36 1.16
N ALA A 24 -7.99 -0.55 0.95
CA ALA A 24 -7.46 -1.13 -0.28
C ALA A 24 -7.13 -2.62 -0.10
N CYS A 25 -7.21 -3.41 -1.16
CA CYS A 25 -6.74 -4.80 -1.15
C CYS A 25 -5.77 -5.00 -2.30
N ILE A 26 -4.54 -5.39 -1.98
CA ILE A 26 -3.51 -5.74 -2.94
C ILE A 26 -3.60 -7.24 -3.18
N VAL A 27 -3.83 -7.63 -4.43
CA VAL A 27 -3.97 -9.03 -4.83
C VAL A 27 -2.78 -9.41 -5.71
N LEU A 28 -2.03 -10.41 -5.27
CA LEU A 28 -0.77 -10.83 -5.88
C LEU A 28 -0.91 -12.21 -6.53
N ASP A 29 -0.63 -12.30 -7.83
CA ASP A 29 -0.59 -13.56 -8.55
C ASP A 29 0.73 -14.30 -8.27
N VAL A 30 0.66 -15.51 -7.74
CA VAL A 30 1.79 -16.42 -7.50
C VAL A 30 1.61 -17.74 -8.26
N SER A 31 0.80 -17.75 -9.31
CA SER A 31 0.62 -18.89 -10.21
C SER A 31 1.90 -19.21 -10.99
N THR A 32 1.90 -20.37 -11.65
CA THR A 32 3.05 -20.86 -12.44
C THR A 32 3.42 -19.93 -13.60
N SER A 33 2.50 -19.14 -14.14
CA SER A 33 2.81 -18.13 -15.19
C SER A 33 3.68 -16.99 -14.67
N MET A 34 3.78 -16.79 -13.36
CA MET A 34 4.63 -15.78 -12.74
C MET A 34 6.05 -16.28 -12.48
N PHE A 35 6.41 -17.49 -12.91
CA PHE A 35 7.75 -18.03 -12.68
C PHE A 35 8.85 -17.23 -13.39
N GLY A 36 10.04 -17.15 -12.78
CA GLY A 36 11.19 -16.45 -13.34
C GLY A 36 11.17 -14.94 -13.07
N LEU A 37 11.37 -14.14 -14.12
CA LEU A 37 11.55 -12.69 -13.99
C LEU A 37 10.30 -11.98 -13.44
N LEU A 38 9.10 -12.41 -13.87
CA LEU A 38 7.85 -11.81 -13.43
C LEU A 38 7.67 -11.91 -11.91
N GLY A 39 7.95 -13.09 -11.33
CA GLY A 39 7.86 -13.32 -9.90
C GLY A 39 8.89 -12.50 -9.12
N LYS A 40 10.11 -12.35 -9.64
CA LYS A 40 11.12 -11.45 -9.04
C LYS A 40 10.67 -9.99 -9.06
N SER A 41 10.22 -9.50 -10.21
CA SER A 41 9.72 -8.13 -10.33
C SER A 41 8.48 -7.89 -9.48
N LEU A 42 7.59 -8.88 -9.34
CA LEU A 42 6.44 -8.82 -8.44
C LEU A 42 6.89 -8.65 -6.98
N GLN A 43 7.88 -9.42 -6.53
CA GLN A 43 8.43 -9.32 -5.17
C GLN A 43 9.02 -7.93 -4.92
N GLU A 44 9.90 -7.46 -5.80
CA GLU A 44 10.54 -6.14 -5.69
C GLU A 44 9.51 -5.00 -5.70
N THR A 45 8.54 -5.07 -6.60
CA THR A 45 7.46 -4.08 -6.72
C THR A 45 6.57 -4.09 -5.49
N THR A 46 6.23 -5.27 -4.96
CA THR A 46 5.41 -5.41 -3.75
C THR A 46 6.09 -4.78 -2.55
N ILE A 47 7.38 -5.06 -2.34
CA ILE A 47 8.17 -4.46 -1.25
C ILE A 47 8.25 -2.94 -1.41
N THR A 48 8.52 -2.47 -2.63
CA THR A 48 8.61 -1.03 -2.93
C THR A 48 7.29 -0.32 -2.68
N LEU A 49 6.18 -0.93 -3.09
CA LEU A 49 4.83 -0.41 -2.88
C LEU A 49 4.48 -0.36 -1.40
N ILE A 50 4.74 -1.42 -0.64
CA ILE A 50 4.51 -1.45 0.82
C ILE A 50 5.29 -0.30 1.50
N GLY A 51 6.57 -0.14 1.17
CA GLY A 51 7.40 0.94 1.72
C GLY A 51 6.91 2.33 1.32
N ALA A 52 6.41 2.51 0.10
CA ALA A 52 5.82 3.77 -0.35
C ALA A 52 4.51 4.08 0.40
N LEU A 53 3.63 3.09 0.57
CA LEU A 53 2.39 3.23 1.32
C LEU A 53 2.65 3.60 2.79
N GLN A 54 3.64 2.96 3.42
CA GLN A 54 4.09 3.32 4.77
C GLN A 54 4.58 4.76 4.87
N LYS A 55 5.41 5.23 3.92
CA LYS A 55 5.89 6.62 3.90
C LYS A 55 4.78 7.65 3.69
N LEU A 56 3.69 7.25 3.05
CA LEU A 56 2.50 8.09 2.86
C LEU A 56 1.52 8.02 4.04
N GLY A 57 1.78 7.17 5.05
CA GLY A 57 0.85 6.94 6.16
C GLY A 57 -0.43 6.22 5.75
N LEU A 58 -0.41 5.51 4.61
CA LEU A 58 -1.54 4.74 4.08
C LEU A 58 -1.44 3.31 4.60
N GLU A 59 -2.05 3.03 5.76
CA GLU A 59 -1.96 1.72 6.42
C GLU A 59 -3.21 0.85 6.27
N ASN A 60 -4.34 1.45 5.86
CA ASN A 60 -5.62 0.76 5.65
C ASN A 60 -5.62 -0.05 4.34
N TYR A 61 -4.80 -1.10 4.28
CA TYR A 61 -4.78 -2.04 3.16
C TYR A 61 -4.53 -3.48 3.59
N GLY A 62 -5.16 -4.43 2.89
CA GLY A 62 -4.89 -5.87 3.01
C GLY A 62 -4.02 -6.39 1.86
N ILE A 63 -3.41 -7.56 2.06
CA ILE A 63 -2.67 -8.28 1.01
C ILE A 63 -3.17 -9.73 0.94
N ILE A 64 -3.52 -10.16 -0.27
CA ILE A 64 -3.90 -11.53 -0.61
C ILE A 64 -2.97 -12.03 -1.70
N VAL A 65 -2.53 -13.28 -1.59
CA VAL A 65 -1.85 -13.99 -2.69
C VAL A 65 -2.79 -15.06 -3.25
N PHE A 66 -2.79 -15.24 -4.57
CA PHE A 66 -3.57 -16.27 -5.26
C PHE A 66 -2.71 -17.05 -6.26
N GLY A 67 -3.10 -18.29 -6.53
CA GLY A 67 -2.38 -19.21 -7.41
C GLY A 67 -3.03 -20.58 -7.30
N SER A 68 -2.31 -21.58 -6.79
CA SER A 68 -2.91 -22.89 -6.47
C SER A 68 -3.89 -22.84 -5.29
N LYS A 69 -3.69 -21.87 -4.38
CA LYS A 69 -4.56 -21.59 -3.23
C LYS A 69 -4.58 -20.09 -2.97
N ILE A 70 -5.68 -19.60 -2.40
CA ILE A 70 -5.77 -18.23 -1.89
C ILE A 70 -5.21 -18.21 -0.48
N ARG A 71 -4.33 -17.25 -0.17
CA ARG A 71 -3.83 -17.02 1.18
C ARG A 71 -3.89 -15.53 1.51
N LEU A 72 -4.46 -15.22 2.66
CA LEU A 72 -4.40 -13.90 3.25
C LEU A 72 -3.02 -13.71 3.89
N VAL A 73 -2.29 -12.68 3.45
CA VAL A 73 -0.96 -12.34 3.97
C VAL A 73 -1.07 -11.31 5.08
N LYS A 74 -1.96 -10.32 4.90
CA LYS A 74 -2.16 -9.21 5.84
C LYS A 74 -3.61 -8.73 5.78
N THR A 75 -4.25 -8.51 6.92
CA THR A 75 -5.50 -7.74 7.01
C THR A 75 -5.22 -6.24 7.07
N ASN A 76 -6.24 -5.44 6.80
CA ASN A 76 -6.16 -3.99 6.98
C ASN A 76 -6.00 -3.54 8.43
N GLU A 77 -6.32 -4.41 9.39
CA GLU A 77 -6.16 -4.16 10.84
C GLU A 77 -4.75 -4.47 11.35
N GLN A 78 -3.99 -5.29 10.62
CA GLN A 78 -2.62 -5.62 10.96
C GLN A 78 -1.68 -4.50 10.50
N THR A 79 -0.75 -4.09 11.35
CA THR A 79 0.37 -3.23 10.97
C THR A 79 1.56 -4.08 10.55
N TRP A 80 2.40 -3.56 9.65
CA TRP A 80 3.74 -4.13 9.47
C TRP A 80 4.55 -3.74 10.70
N GLY A 81 5.17 -4.71 11.37
CA GLY A 81 5.83 -4.52 12.66
C GLY A 81 6.83 -3.35 12.70
N SER A 82 6.89 -2.71 13.86
CA SER A 82 7.93 -1.78 14.32
C SER A 82 9.23 -2.49 14.65
#